data_AF-A0A815JSM0-F1
#
_entry.id   AF-A0A815JSM0-F1
#
_cell.length_a   1.000
_cell.length_b   1.000
_cell.length_c   1.000
_cell.angle_alpha   90.00
_cell.angle_beta   90.00
_cell.angle_gamma   90.00
#
_symmetry.space_group_name_H-M   'P 1'
#
loop_
_entity.id
_entity.type
_entity.pdbx_description
1 polymer ?
#
loop_
_entity_poly.entity_id
_entity_poly.type
_entity_poly.pdbx_seq_one_letter_code
_entity_poly.pdbx_strand_id
1 'polypeptide(L)'
;MQDNEIHNSVELSRISKASFSSPSVKYGLLAIDGGGTRGIIPATIIEFLEEKSGRNFWDLFDFAAGCSTGGILVLASMLRRAKGMDLVALYRSLAKEVFPYQRYLPISEYSPERLERLLKTEFEDMTMSPQLQDPLTFVVTKRDTETKPFLIRNYDNPSSKHQGDVGWKCFEAARATTAAPTYFKPLQKNDHNYTDGGIGFNNPVELLYDEAFARLSSDLNKNTFAVNECPIAYIVSIGTVLKNRRLYMYLGSGN
;
A
#
# COMPACT_ATOMS: atom_id res chain seq x y z
N MET A 1 10.79 34.32 26.24
CA MET A 1 10.96 34.47 24.77
C MET A 1 12.05 33.51 24.27
N GLN A 2 11.96 32.22 24.60
CA GLN A 2 13.01 31.24 24.27
C GLN A 2 12.47 29.86 23.86
N ASP A 3 11.15 29.73 23.68
CA ASP A 3 10.50 28.44 23.37
C ASP A 3 10.02 28.31 21.91
N ASN A 4 10.11 29.38 21.11
CA ASN A 4 9.65 29.39 19.70
C ASN A 4 10.73 29.03 18.66
N GLU A 5 12.00 28.90 19.03
CA GLU A 5 13.07 28.54 18.08
C GLU A 5 13.28 27.01 17.96
N ILE A 6 12.95 26.25 19.00
CA ILE A 6 13.13 24.79 19.00
C ILE A 6 12.05 24.10 18.15
N HIS A 7 10.84 24.66 18.06
CA HIS A 7 9.77 24.06 17.26
C HIS A 7 9.98 24.23 15.74
N ASN A 8 10.54 25.37 15.31
CA ASN A 8 10.85 25.63 13.89
C ASN A 8 12.05 24.83 13.37
N SER A 9 13.01 24.47 14.22
CA SER A 9 14.21 23.72 13.80
C SER A 9 13.93 22.25 13.48
N VAL A 10 12.90 21.64 14.10
CA VAL A 10 12.46 20.28 13.77
C VAL A 10 11.68 20.25 12.45
N GLU A 11 10.86 21.28 12.19
CA GLU A 11 10.02 21.37 10.99
C GLU A 11 10.82 21.73 9.74
N LEU A 12 11.84 22.60 9.87
CA LEU A 12 12.75 22.97 8.78
C LEU A 12 13.75 21.87 8.39
N SER A 13 13.97 20.86 9.24
CA SER A 13 14.88 19.73 8.94
C SER A 13 14.29 18.70 7.96
N ARG A 14 12.98 18.76 7.68
CA ARG A 14 12.29 17.79 6.82
C ARG A 14 11.75 18.37 5.51
N ILE A 15 11.72 19.70 5.38
CA ILE A 15 11.47 20.36 4.09
C ILE A 15 12.76 20.27 3.27
N SER A 16 12.89 19.18 2.51
CA SER A 16 13.87 18.86 1.46
C SER A 16 14.59 17.50 1.60
N LYS A 17 13.89 16.44 2.02
CA LYS A 17 14.32 15.07 1.61
C LYS A 17 14.26 14.84 0.09
N ALA A 18 13.75 15.80 -0.68
CA ALA A 18 13.90 15.87 -2.14
C ALA A 18 15.30 16.34 -2.61
N SER A 19 16.22 16.65 -1.69
CA SER A 19 17.63 16.89 -2.01
C SER A 19 18.44 15.60 -1.83
N PHE A 20 18.42 14.76 -2.86
CA PHE A 20 19.16 13.50 -2.92
C PHE A 20 20.66 13.76 -3.06
N SER A 21 21.40 13.82 -1.94
CA SER A 21 22.87 13.81 -1.97
C SER A 21 23.53 13.39 -0.65
N SER A 22 23.61 12.09 -0.36
CA SER A 22 24.81 11.50 0.24
C SER A 22 24.86 9.97 0.07
N PRO A 23 26.06 9.35 -0.02
CA PRO A 23 26.19 7.90 -0.15
C PRO A 23 25.79 7.05 1.07
N SER A 24 25.31 7.67 2.15
CA SER A 24 25.08 7.01 3.44
C SER A 24 23.59 6.86 3.80
N VAL A 25 22.67 7.40 3.00
CA VAL A 25 21.23 7.30 3.27
C VAL A 25 20.75 5.90 2.92
N LYS A 26 20.21 5.17 3.90
CA LYS A 26 19.58 3.86 3.71
C LYS A 26 18.06 3.99 3.80
N TYR A 27 17.34 3.34 2.89
CA TYR A 27 15.89 3.48 2.72
C TYR A 27 15.10 2.33 3.35
N GLY A 28 13.99 2.65 4.02
CA GLY A 28 13.04 1.68 4.56
C GLY A 28 11.86 1.42 3.61
N LEU A 29 11.54 0.15 3.37
CA LEU A 29 10.47 -0.27 2.44
C LEU A 29 9.36 -1.00 3.20
N LEU A 30 8.09 -0.69 2.88
CA LEU A 30 6.90 -1.35 3.41
C LEU A 30 6.05 -1.99 2.29
N ALA A 31 5.76 -3.28 2.40
CA ALA A 31 4.80 -3.98 1.56
C ALA A 31 3.64 -4.54 2.41
N ILE A 32 2.40 -4.29 2.01
CA ILE A 32 1.22 -4.86 2.66
C ILE A 32 0.41 -5.69 1.67
N ASP A 33 0.17 -6.96 2.04
CA ASP A 33 -0.54 -7.92 1.21
C ASP A 33 -2.05 -7.60 1.07
N GLY A 34 -2.63 -8.08 -0.03
CA GLY A 34 -4.09 -8.21 -0.17
C GLY A 34 -4.67 -9.30 0.73
N GLY A 35 -5.96 -9.21 1.07
CA GLY A 35 -6.56 -10.18 2.00
C GLY A 35 -8.04 -10.07 2.33
N GLY A 36 -8.77 -9.09 1.79
CA GLY A 36 -10.17 -8.83 2.14
C GLY A 36 -10.33 -8.37 3.59
N THR A 37 -11.30 -8.93 4.31
CA THR A 37 -11.55 -8.63 5.74
C THR A 37 -10.35 -8.93 6.65
N ARG A 38 -9.40 -9.75 6.20
CA ARG A 38 -8.16 -10.07 6.94
C ARG A 38 -7.17 -8.90 7.01
N GLY A 39 -7.47 -7.76 6.38
CA GLY A 39 -6.74 -6.51 6.60
C GLY A 39 -6.69 -6.04 8.05
N ILE A 40 -7.57 -6.56 8.90
CA ILE A 40 -7.47 -6.37 10.35
C ILE A 40 -6.13 -6.85 10.92
N ILE A 41 -5.51 -7.88 10.32
CA ILE A 41 -4.22 -8.43 10.76
C ILE A 41 -3.09 -7.40 10.57
N PRO A 42 -2.81 -6.90 9.35
CA PRO A 42 -1.81 -5.86 9.17
C PRO A 42 -2.18 -4.57 9.93
N ALA A 43 -3.46 -4.18 10.03
CA ALA A 43 -3.85 -3.01 10.83
C ALA A 43 -3.44 -3.14 12.31
N THR A 44 -3.69 -4.30 12.93
CA THR A 44 -3.28 -4.58 14.32
C THR A 44 -1.76 -4.67 14.47
N ILE A 45 -1.04 -5.20 13.47
CA ILE A 45 0.44 -5.20 13.49
C ILE A 45 0.97 -3.77 13.45
N ILE A 46 0.38 -2.90 12.61
CA ILE A 46 0.76 -1.48 12.52
C ILE A 46 0.55 -0.77 13.85
N GLU A 47 -0.62 -0.93 14.47
CA GLU A 47 -0.93 -0.40 15.81
C GLU A 47 0.11 -0.84 16.84
N PHE A 48 0.40 -2.14 16.90
CA PHE A 48 1.41 -2.67 17.81
C PHE A 48 2.81 -2.10 17.56
N LEU A 49 3.23 -1.98 16.29
CA LEU A 49 4.54 -1.43 15.94
C LEU A 49 4.65 0.06 16.28
N GLU A 50 3.60 0.82 16.07
CA GLU A 50 3.52 2.23 16.45
C GLU A 50 3.61 2.39 17.98
N GLU A 51 2.86 1.61 18.74
CA GLU A 51 2.92 1.60 20.22
C GLU A 51 4.30 1.22 20.75
N LYS A 52 4.95 0.19 20.16
CA LYS A 52 6.26 -0.29 20.63
C LYS A 52 7.41 0.61 20.23
N SER A 53 7.33 1.23 19.06
CA SER A 53 8.38 2.14 18.59
C SER A 53 8.25 3.54 19.19
N GLY A 54 7.05 3.94 19.62
CA GLY A 54 6.74 5.31 20.01
C GLY A 54 6.88 6.32 18.86
N ARG A 55 6.93 5.83 17.62
CA ARG A 55 7.09 6.63 16.39
C ARG A 55 5.87 6.46 15.52
N ASN A 56 5.54 7.50 14.76
CA ASN A 56 4.49 7.37 13.77
C ASN A 56 4.89 6.32 12.72
N PHE A 57 3.95 5.48 12.31
CA PHE A 57 4.25 4.39 11.40
C PHE A 57 4.77 4.88 10.03
N TRP A 58 4.27 6.01 9.53
CA TRP A 58 4.72 6.63 8.27
C TRP A 58 6.13 7.24 8.36
N ASP A 59 6.65 7.54 9.55
CA ASP A 59 8.01 8.08 9.71
C ASP A 59 9.10 6.99 9.55
N LEU A 60 8.70 5.72 9.49
CA LEU A 60 9.62 4.58 9.40
C LEU A 60 10.02 4.24 7.96
N PHE A 61 9.18 4.56 6.97
CA PHE A 61 9.35 4.07 5.61
C PHE A 61 9.51 5.21 4.62
N ASP A 62 10.35 5.02 3.62
CA ASP A 62 10.53 5.96 2.51
C ASP A 62 9.75 5.49 1.27
N PHE A 63 9.50 4.19 1.15
CA PHE A 63 8.67 3.59 0.10
C PHE A 63 7.61 2.67 0.70
N ALA A 64 6.40 2.72 0.15
CA ALA A 64 5.29 1.86 0.54
C ALA A 64 4.51 1.30 -0.67
N ALA A 65 4.14 0.03 -0.60
CA ALA A 65 3.31 -0.64 -1.60
C ALA A 65 2.19 -1.43 -0.94
N GLY A 66 1.00 -1.35 -1.52
CA GLY A 66 -0.16 -2.10 -1.06
C GLY A 66 -0.90 -2.77 -2.20
N CYS A 67 -1.38 -3.99 -1.99
CA CYS A 67 -2.27 -4.67 -2.91
C CYS A 67 -3.64 -4.88 -2.26
N SER A 68 -4.74 -4.61 -2.97
CA SER A 68 -6.10 -4.78 -2.46
C SER A 68 -6.32 -4.05 -1.13
N THR A 69 -6.79 -4.76 -0.13
CA THR A 69 -6.77 -4.38 1.28
C THR A 69 -5.47 -3.68 1.73
N GLY A 70 -4.31 -4.22 1.38
CA GLY A 70 -3.03 -3.57 1.68
C GLY A 70 -2.90 -2.20 1.01
N GLY A 71 -3.53 -2.00 -0.15
CA GLY A 71 -3.66 -0.72 -0.83
C GLY A 71 -4.42 0.31 0.00
N ILE A 72 -5.58 -0.04 0.57
CA ILE A 72 -6.31 0.83 1.51
C ILE A 72 -5.41 1.20 2.69
N LEU A 73 -4.72 0.22 3.27
CA LEU A 73 -3.87 0.44 4.44
C LEU A 73 -2.68 1.35 4.16
N VAL A 74 -1.97 1.18 3.04
CA VAL A 74 -0.85 2.09 2.72
C VAL A 74 -1.35 3.50 2.41
N LEU A 75 -2.49 3.65 1.72
CA LEU A 75 -3.04 4.99 1.47
C LEU A 75 -3.44 5.68 2.79
N ALA A 76 -4.13 4.97 3.69
CA ALA A 76 -4.54 5.54 4.97
C ALA A 76 -3.34 5.81 5.90
N SER A 77 -2.42 4.85 6.03
CA SER A 77 -1.27 4.99 6.94
C SER A 77 -0.21 5.96 6.44
N MET A 78 0.10 5.97 5.13
CA MET A 78 1.21 6.74 4.58
C MET A 78 0.77 8.13 4.11
N LEU A 79 -0.32 8.22 3.34
CA LEU A 79 -0.74 9.49 2.74
C LEU A 79 -1.66 10.29 3.67
N ARG A 80 -2.65 9.63 4.27
CA ARG A 80 -3.54 10.25 5.27
C ARG A 80 -2.87 10.38 6.63
N ARG A 81 -1.75 9.68 6.87
CA ARG A 81 -1.05 9.66 8.15
C ARG A 81 -1.98 9.23 9.30
N ALA A 82 -2.78 8.20 9.04
CA ALA A 82 -3.68 7.60 10.01
C ALA A 82 -2.91 6.76 11.03
N LYS A 83 -3.29 6.88 12.31
CA LYS A 83 -2.72 6.07 13.40
C LYS A 83 -3.14 4.62 13.28
N GLY A 84 -2.34 3.69 13.81
CA GLY A 84 -2.68 2.26 13.80
C GLY A 84 -4.05 1.95 14.40
N MET A 85 -4.43 2.64 15.48
CA MET A 85 -5.77 2.51 16.07
C MET A 85 -6.90 2.91 15.10
N ASP A 86 -6.67 3.93 14.26
CA ASP A 86 -7.64 4.37 13.24
C ASP A 86 -7.72 3.36 12.10
N LEU A 87 -6.60 2.74 11.73
CA LEU A 87 -6.58 1.66 10.74
C LEU A 87 -7.38 0.44 11.22
N VAL A 88 -7.26 0.10 12.50
CA VAL A 88 -8.06 -0.98 13.12
C VAL A 88 -9.54 -0.61 13.12
N ALA A 89 -9.90 0.62 13.47
CA ALA A 89 -11.28 1.11 13.44
C ALA A 89 -11.87 1.12 12.01
N LEU A 90 -11.09 1.59 11.03
CA LEU A 90 -11.42 1.56 9.61
C LEU A 90 -11.72 0.12 9.16
N TYR A 91 -10.86 -0.83 9.49
CA TYR A 91 -11.04 -2.21 9.07
C TYR A 91 -12.21 -2.93 9.73
N ARG A 92 -12.51 -2.61 10.99
CA ARG A 92 -13.75 -3.09 11.64
C ARG A 92 -14.99 -2.58 10.93
N SER A 93 -14.99 -1.31 10.51
CA SER A 93 -16.10 -0.69 9.78
C SER A 93 -16.25 -1.29 8.38
N LEU A 94 -15.15 -1.38 7.61
CA LEU A 94 -15.12 -2.04 6.30
C LEU A 94 -15.64 -3.48 6.38
N ALA A 95 -15.15 -4.28 7.34
CA ALA A 95 -15.58 -5.67 7.49
C ALA A 95 -17.08 -5.78 7.77
N LYS A 96 -17.62 -4.90 8.61
CA LYS A 96 -19.04 -4.90 8.99
C LYS A 96 -19.96 -4.47 7.85
N GLU A 97 -19.59 -3.43 7.11
CA GLU A 97 -20.47 -2.78 6.14
C GLU A 97 -20.37 -3.36 4.73
N VAL A 98 -19.18 -3.79 4.33
CA VAL A 98 -18.88 -4.31 2.98
C VAL A 98 -19.04 -5.83 2.93
N PHE A 99 -18.71 -6.53 4.02
CA PHE A 99 -18.73 -8.01 4.09
C PHE A 99 -19.71 -8.53 5.15
N PRO A 100 -21.00 -8.11 5.17
CA PRO A 100 -21.95 -8.59 6.15
C PRO A 100 -22.12 -10.11 6.03
N TYR A 101 -22.13 -10.81 7.16
CA TYR A 101 -22.31 -12.26 7.20
C TYR A 101 -23.67 -12.64 6.62
N GLN A 102 -23.68 -13.23 5.41
CA GLN A 102 -24.89 -13.74 4.77
C GLN A 102 -24.88 -15.26 4.83
N ARG A 103 -25.64 -15.81 5.79
CA ARG A 103 -25.69 -17.25 6.11
C ARG A 103 -26.28 -18.12 4.98
N TYR A 104 -26.98 -17.54 4.00
CA TYR A 104 -27.84 -18.28 3.07
C TYR A 104 -27.90 -17.73 1.64
N LEU A 105 -27.07 -16.76 1.26
CA LEU A 105 -27.08 -16.22 -0.10
C LEU A 105 -25.97 -16.88 -0.93
N PRO A 106 -26.23 -17.25 -2.20
CA PRO A 106 -25.15 -17.57 -3.14
C PRO A 106 -24.18 -16.38 -3.15
N ILE A 107 -22.89 -16.63 -3.39
CA ILE A 107 -21.82 -15.62 -3.44
C ILE A 107 -22.23 -14.53 -4.42
N SER A 108 -22.97 -13.54 -3.93
CA SER A 108 -23.41 -12.41 -4.70
C SER A 108 -22.26 -11.43 -4.72
N GLU A 109 -22.05 -10.81 -5.87
CA GLU A 109 -21.23 -9.63 -6.00
C GLU A 109 -21.57 -8.63 -4.88
N TYR A 110 -20.56 -8.24 -4.09
CA TYR A 110 -20.72 -7.22 -3.05
C TYR A 110 -21.01 -5.88 -3.72
N SER A 111 -21.87 -5.08 -3.09
CA SER A 111 -22.24 -3.74 -3.58
C SER A 111 -21.00 -2.84 -3.68
N PRO A 112 -20.56 -2.48 -4.90
CA PRO A 112 -19.48 -1.52 -5.10
C PRO A 112 -19.75 -0.18 -4.42
N GLU A 113 -21.02 0.22 -4.32
CA GLU A 113 -21.46 1.52 -3.84
C GLU A 113 -21.22 1.68 -2.34
N ARG A 114 -21.30 0.59 -1.55
CA ARG A 114 -20.99 0.65 -0.11
C ARG A 114 -19.51 0.83 0.12
N LEU A 115 -18.69 0.03 -0.57
CA LEU A 115 -17.24 0.16 -0.50
C LEU A 115 -16.81 1.56 -0.95
N GLU A 116 -17.29 2.01 -2.11
CA GLU A 116 -16.95 3.33 -2.64
C GLU A 116 -17.36 4.47 -1.70
N ARG A 117 -18.54 4.39 -1.08
CA ARG A 117 -18.98 5.38 -0.09
C ARG A 117 -18.02 5.45 1.10
N LEU A 118 -17.63 4.30 1.65
CA LEU A 118 -16.67 4.26 2.76
C LEU A 118 -15.32 4.82 2.36
N LEU A 119 -14.83 4.46 1.16
CA LEU A 119 -13.56 4.97 0.64
C LEU A 119 -13.63 6.49 0.39
N LYS A 120 -14.75 7.01 -0.11
CA LYS A 120 -14.97 8.45 -0.28
C LYS A 120 -15.01 9.20 1.05
N THR A 121 -15.63 8.62 2.08
CA THR A 121 -15.59 9.20 3.43
C THR A 121 -14.18 9.15 4.02
N GLU A 122 -13.48 8.04 3.85
CA GLU A 122 -12.15 7.81 4.42
C GLU A 122 -11.07 8.71 3.80
N PHE A 123 -11.15 8.93 2.49
CA PHE A 123 -10.12 9.67 1.74
C PHE A 123 -10.55 11.05 1.28
N GLU A 124 -11.83 11.41 1.41
CA GLU A 124 -12.39 12.70 0.97
C GLU A 124 -11.88 13.08 -0.45
N ASP A 125 -11.28 14.27 -0.57
CA ASP A 125 -10.70 14.78 -1.81
C ASP A 125 -9.21 14.47 -1.99
N MET A 126 -8.63 13.65 -1.12
CA MET A 126 -7.21 13.30 -1.15
C MET A 126 -6.84 12.66 -2.48
N THR A 127 -5.69 13.07 -2.99
CA THR A 127 -5.14 12.63 -4.28
C THR A 127 -3.76 12.03 -4.03
N MET A 128 -3.43 10.96 -4.77
CA MET A 128 -2.07 10.44 -4.90
C MET A 128 -1.24 11.42 -5.74
N SER A 129 -1.03 12.60 -5.17
CA SER A 129 -0.44 13.76 -5.83
C SER A 129 1.08 13.58 -5.90
N PRO A 130 1.72 13.87 -7.06
CA PRO A 130 3.16 13.97 -7.18
C PRO A 130 3.82 14.99 -6.24
N GLN A 131 3.06 15.82 -5.51
CA GLN A 131 3.58 16.74 -4.50
C GLN A 131 3.66 16.10 -3.11
N LEU A 132 2.99 14.96 -2.88
CA LEU A 132 2.94 14.25 -1.60
C LEU A 132 3.90 13.06 -1.61
N GLN A 133 5.21 13.29 -1.74
CA GLN A 133 6.21 12.20 -1.94
C GLN A 133 6.85 11.66 -0.65
N ASP A 134 6.28 11.96 0.52
CA ASP A 134 6.82 11.55 1.83
C ASP A 134 5.78 10.76 2.64
N PRO A 135 5.68 9.42 2.44
CA PRO A 135 6.57 8.59 1.61
C PRO A 135 6.09 8.30 0.17
N LEU A 136 6.99 7.77 -0.66
CA LEU A 136 6.70 7.30 -2.01
C LEU A 136 5.82 6.05 -1.95
N THR A 137 4.55 6.19 -2.32
CA THR A 137 3.50 5.20 -2.11
C THR A 137 2.85 4.80 -3.42
N PHE A 138 2.63 3.49 -3.60
CA PHE A 138 1.82 3.00 -4.71
C PHE A 138 0.88 1.86 -4.31
N VAL A 139 -0.19 1.70 -5.09
CA VAL A 139 -1.08 0.55 -5.00
C VAL A 139 -1.05 -0.27 -6.28
N VAL A 140 -1.23 -1.58 -6.15
CA VAL A 140 -1.16 -2.52 -7.27
C VAL A 140 -2.56 -2.82 -7.81
N THR A 141 -2.76 -2.65 -9.10
CA THR A 141 -3.98 -3.07 -9.81
C THR A 141 -3.59 -3.81 -11.10
N LYS A 142 -4.60 -4.31 -11.83
CA LYS A 142 -4.47 -4.79 -13.20
C LYS A 142 -5.39 -4.00 -14.10
N ARG A 143 -4.88 -3.62 -15.26
CA ARG A 143 -5.63 -2.91 -16.29
C ARG A 143 -6.08 -3.88 -17.37
N ASP A 144 -7.36 -3.83 -17.71
CA ASP A 144 -8.04 -4.66 -18.70
C ASP A 144 -7.73 -6.15 -18.51
N THR A 145 -7.26 -6.80 -19.57
CA THR A 145 -6.91 -8.22 -19.59
C THR A 145 -5.39 -8.45 -19.52
N GLU A 146 -4.62 -7.41 -19.13
CA GLU A 146 -3.17 -7.50 -19.08
C GLU A 146 -2.70 -8.46 -17.97
N THR A 147 -1.62 -9.19 -18.26
CA THR A 147 -0.98 -10.10 -17.31
C THR A 147 -0.05 -9.37 -16.35
N LYS A 148 0.44 -8.18 -16.74
CA LYS A 148 1.35 -7.32 -15.98
C LYS A 148 0.60 -6.48 -14.94
N PRO A 149 1.29 -6.00 -13.88
CA PRO A 149 0.69 -5.08 -12.93
C PRO A 149 0.60 -3.68 -13.54
N PHE A 150 -0.37 -2.91 -13.06
CA PHE A 150 -0.48 -1.48 -13.28
C PHE A 150 -0.39 -0.79 -11.92
N LEU A 151 0.54 0.15 -11.76
CA LEU A 151 0.83 0.77 -10.46
C LEU A 151 0.25 2.18 -10.41
N ILE A 152 -0.61 2.46 -9.43
CA ILE A 152 -1.11 3.81 -9.20
C ILE A 152 -0.22 4.44 -8.12
N ARG A 153 0.47 5.53 -8.43
CA ARG A 153 1.55 6.11 -7.62
C ARG A 153 1.26 7.55 -7.21
N ASN A 154 1.90 8.03 -6.15
CA ASN A 154 2.01 9.46 -5.81
C ASN A 154 3.35 10.07 -6.28
N TYR A 155 4.02 9.46 -7.26
CA TYR A 155 5.27 9.93 -7.84
C TYR A 155 5.46 9.37 -9.24
N ASP A 156 6.21 10.10 -10.05
CA ASP A 156 6.66 9.63 -11.35
C ASP A 156 7.91 8.76 -11.21
N ASN A 157 7.95 7.67 -11.97
CA ASN A 157 9.13 6.80 -12.06
C ASN A 157 9.40 6.41 -13.52
N PRO A 158 10.04 7.29 -14.31
CA PRO A 158 10.31 7.02 -15.73
C PRO A 158 11.20 5.80 -15.98
N SER A 159 11.96 5.36 -14.96
CA SER A 159 12.82 4.17 -15.03
C SER A 159 12.11 2.88 -14.62
N SER A 160 10.83 2.97 -14.23
CA SER A 160 10.03 1.80 -13.91
C SER A 160 9.85 0.89 -15.11
N LYS A 161 9.98 -0.42 -14.88
CA LYS A 161 9.60 -1.47 -15.85
C LYS A 161 8.10 -1.79 -15.85
N HIS A 162 7.34 -1.21 -14.92
CA HIS A 162 5.91 -1.45 -14.71
C HIS A 162 5.10 -0.23 -15.16
N GLN A 163 4.07 -0.47 -15.96
CA GLN A 163 3.14 0.59 -16.33
C GLN A 163 2.42 1.13 -15.11
N GLY A 164 1.96 2.37 -15.20
CA GLY A 164 1.16 2.96 -14.16
C GLY A 164 0.88 4.43 -14.42
N ASP A 165 0.29 5.08 -13.43
CA ASP A 165 -0.22 6.44 -13.52
C ASP A 165 -0.17 7.14 -12.16
N VAL A 166 -0.32 8.46 -12.17
CA VAL A 166 -0.24 9.34 -11.00
C VAL A 166 -1.47 10.25 -10.89
N GLY A 167 -1.65 10.91 -9.75
CA GLY A 167 -2.70 11.93 -9.60
C GLY A 167 -4.12 11.39 -9.46
N TRP A 168 -4.27 10.10 -9.16
CA TRP A 168 -5.57 9.49 -8.89
C TRP A 168 -6.11 9.95 -7.54
N LYS A 169 -7.44 10.10 -7.41
CA LYS A 169 -8.06 10.24 -6.09
C LYS A 169 -7.78 8.98 -5.27
N CYS A 170 -7.44 9.12 -4.00
CA CYS A 170 -7.09 7.99 -3.15
C CYS A 170 -8.24 6.97 -3.06
N PHE A 171 -9.50 7.43 -3.02
CA PHE A 171 -10.65 6.52 -3.04
C PHE A 171 -10.78 5.72 -4.36
N GLU A 172 -10.42 6.31 -5.51
CA GLU A 172 -10.43 5.62 -6.81
C GLU A 172 -9.32 4.57 -6.86
N ALA A 173 -8.11 4.92 -6.41
CA ALA A 173 -6.98 4.01 -6.34
C ALA A 173 -7.29 2.83 -5.41
N ALA A 174 -7.87 3.10 -4.23
CA ALA A 174 -8.34 2.09 -3.29
C ALA A 174 -9.46 1.21 -3.90
N ARG A 175 -10.39 1.79 -4.66
CA ARG A 175 -11.48 1.04 -5.31
C ARG A 175 -10.98 0.14 -6.44
N ALA A 176 -10.00 0.61 -7.22
CA ALA A 176 -9.36 -0.13 -8.30
C ALA A 176 -8.58 -1.34 -7.76
N THR A 177 -7.72 -1.12 -6.77
CA THR A 177 -6.87 -2.19 -6.21
C THR A 177 -7.69 -3.26 -5.47
N THR A 178 -8.90 -2.96 -5.01
CA THR A 178 -9.79 -3.90 -4.28
C THR A 178 -10.88 -4.53 -5.14
N ALA A 179 -10.91 -4.25 -6.44
CA ALA A 179 -11.92 -4.76 -7.38
C ALA A 179 -11.70 -6.26 -7.71
N ALA A 180 -11.81 -7.13 -6.69
CA ALA A 180 -11.53 -8.55 -6.82
C ALA A 180 -12.61 -9.23 -7.67
N PRO A 181 -12.25 -9.99 -8.73
CA PRO A 181 -13.23 -10.71 -9.53
C PRO A 181 -14.09 -11.60 -8.65
N THR A 182 -15.35 -11.79 -9.06
CA THR A 182 -16.41 -12.49 -8.32
C THR A 182 -16.93 -11.77 -7.08
N TYR A 183 -16.20 -10.79 -6.54
CA TYR A 183 -16.60 -10.00 -5.39
C TYR A 183 -17.04 -8.58 -5.75
N PHE A 184 -16.34 -7.92 -6.65
CA PHE A 184 -16.65 -6.56 -7.08
C PHE A 184 -16.46 -6.40 -8.59
N LYS A 185 -17.32 -5.60 -9.22
CA LYS A 185 -17.10 -5.14 -10.60
C LYS A 185 -15.76 -4.41 -10.72
N PRO A 186 -15.08 -4.53 -11.87
CA PRO A 186 -13.95 -3.67 -12.22
C PRO A 186 -14.32 -2.20 -12.09
N LEU A 187 -13.37 -1.35 -11.69
CA LEU A 187 -13.53 0.09 -11.78
C LEU A 187 -13.27 0.53 -13.22
N GLN A 188 -14.23 1.20 -13.87
CA GLN A 188 -14.03 1.78 -15.20
C GLN A 188 -13.52 3.22 -15.07
N LYS A 189 -12.39 3.53 -15.70
CA LYS A 189 -11.82 4.89 -15.75
C LYS A 189 -11.02 5.08 -17.04
N ASN A 190 -11.25 6.19 -17.75
CA ASN A 190 -10.56 6.52 -19.01
C ASN A 190 -10.57 5.36 -20.02
N ASP A 191 -11.74 4.77 -20.27
CA ASP A 191 -11.95 3.62 -21.18
C ASP A 191 -11.21 2.32 -20.82
N HIS A 192 -10.61 2.26 -19.63
CA HIS A 192 -9.95 1.07 -19.11
C HIS A 192 -10.71 0.50 -17.91
N ASN A 193 -10.65 -0.82 -17.76
CA ASN A 193 -11.14 -1.53 -16.59
C ASN A 193 -10.00 -1.84 -15.63
N TYR A 194 -10.19 -1.58 -14.35
CA TYR A 194 -9.21 -1.86 -13.31
C TYR A 194 -9.72 -2.91 -12.33
N THR A 195 -8.91 -3.93 -12.09
CA THR A 195 -9.21 -5.07 -11.21
C THR A 195 -8.16 -5.23 -10.12
N ASP A 196 -8.48 -6.03 -9.11
CA ASP A 196 -7.61 -6.29 -7.97
C ASP A 196 -6.25 -6.87 -8.39
N GLY A 197 -5.17 -6.28 -7.87
CA GLY A 197 -3.80 -6.74 -8.10
C GLY A 197 -3.50 -8.11 -7.49
N GLY A 198 -4.34 -8.59 -6.58
CA GLY A 198 -4.25 -9.88 -5.90
C GLY A 198 -4.27 -11.06 -6.86
N ILE A 199 -4.72 -10.85 -8.10
CA ILE A 199 -4.54 -11.78 -9.22
C ILE A 199 -3.08 -11.72 -9.69
N GLY A 200 -2.19 -12.39 -8.97
CA GLY A 200 -0.78 -12.57 -9.34
C GLY A 200 0.21 -11.64 -8.63
N PHE A 201 -0.26 -10.57 -7.98
CA PHE A 201 0.59 -9.59 -7.28
C PHE A 201 0.10 -9.31 -5.86
N ASN A 202 -0.46 -10.32 -5.19
CA ASN A 202 -1.06 -10.16 -3.85
C ASN A 202 -0.07 -9.68 -2.79
N ASN A 203 1.19 -10.12 -2.86
CA ASN A 203 2.28 -9.57 -2.06
C ASN A 203 3.13 -8.65 -2.97
N PRO A 204 3.13 -7.33 -2.74
CA PRO A 204 3.78 -6.39 -3.64
C PRO A 204 5.28 -6.19 -3.35
N VAL A 205 5.92 -7.03 -2.52
CA VAL A 205 7.31 -6.80 -2.07
C VAL A 205 8.33 -6.78 -3.21
N GLU A 206 8.17 -7.64 -4.22
CA GLU A 206 9.06 -7.67 -5.39
C GLU A 206 8.88 -6.41 -6.23
N LEU A 207 7.63 -6.02 -6.49
CA LEU A 207 7.29 -4.78 -7.20
C LEU A 207 7.84 -3.54 -6.48
N LEU A 208 7.76 -3.55 -5.14
CA LEU A 208 8.28 -2.47 -4.30
C LEU A 208 9.79 -2.36 -4.40
N TYR A 209 10.50 -3.48 -4.33
CA TYR A 209 11.95 -3.51 -4.49
C TYR A 209 12.36 -2.99 -5.88
N ASP A 210 11.69 -3.47 -6.94
CA ASP A 210 11.94 -3.05 -8.31
C ASP A 210 11.69 -1.54 -8.52
N GLU A 211 10.56 -1.02 -8.01
CA GLU A 211 10.23 0.41 -8.10
C GLU A 211 11.25 1.27 -7.36
N ALA A 212 11.60 0.90 -6.13
CA ALA A 212 12.57 1.63 -5.32
C ALA A 212 13.95 1.61 -5.99
N PHE A 213 14.40 0.45 -6.45
CA PHE A 213 15.70 0.32 -7.11
C PHE A 213 15.76 1.15 -8.41
N ALA A 214 14.72 1.10 -9.24
CA ALA A 214 14.64 1.88 -10.47
C ALA A 214 14.65 3.39 -10.18
N ARG A 215 13.86 3.83 -9.19
CA ARG A 215 13.76 5.24 -8.79
C ARG A 215 15.11 5.75 -8.30
N LEU A 216 15.72 5.04 -7.35
CA LEU A 216 17.00 5.42 -6.76
C LEU A 216 18.13 5.38 -7.80
N SER A 217 18.22 4.34 -8.62
CA SER A 217 19.26 4.24 -9.67
C SER A 217 19.17 5.37 -10.70
N SER A 218 17.96 5.81 -11.03
CA SER A 218 17.74 6.93 -11.97
C SER A 218 18.21 8.29 -11.42
N ASP A 219 18.06 8.50 -10.10
CA ASP A 219 18.55 9.71 -9.43
C ASP A 219 20.08 9.66 -9.27
N LEU A 220 20.63 8.47 -9.05
CA LEU A 220 22.05 8.26 -8.79
C LEU A 220 22.96 8.40 -10.02
N ASN A 221 22.42 8.26 -11.24
CA ASN A 221 23.14 8.58 -12.48
C ASN A 221 23.53 10.07 -12.63
N LYS A 222 23.20 10.93 -11.65
CA LYS A 222 23.61 12.34 -11.62
C LYS A 222 24.77 12.67 -10.69
N ASN A 223 25.22 11.78 -9.80
CA ASN A 223 26.52 11.89 -9.10
C ASN A 223 26.77 10.69 -8.16
N THR A 224 27.80 9.91 -8.48
CA THR A 224 28.66 9.12 -7.57
C THR A 224 27.98 8.16 -6.58
N PHE A 225 27.83 6.91 -6.99
CA PHE A 225 28.02 5.77 -6.08
C PHE A 225 29.03 4.79 -6.69
N ALA A 226 29.97 4.38 -5.86
CA ALA A 226 30.70 3.14 -6.10
C ALA A 226 29.70 1.98 -6.11
N VAL A 227 29.87 1.08 -7.06
CA VAL A 227 29.00 -0.04 -7.47
C VAL A 227 28.66 -1.07 -6.35
N ASN A 228 29.01 -0.81 -5.08
CA ASN A 228 29.09 -1.83 -4.04
C ASN A 228 28.18 -1.66 -2.81
N GLU A 229 27.28 -0.67 -2.75
CA GLU A 229 26.37 -0.55 -1.60
C GLU A 229 24.89 -0.60 -2.00
N CYS A 230 24.15 -1.56 -1.41
CA CYS A 230 22.70 -1.58 -1.47
C CYS A 230 22.13 -0.35 -0.74
N PRO A 231 21.30 0.49 -1.38
CA PRO A 231 20.72 1.67 -0.75
C PRO A 231 19.55 1.33 0.19
N ILE A 232 19.05 0.09 0.18
CA ILE A 232 17.92 -0.33 1.01
C ILE A 232 18.43 -0.80 2.38
N ALA A 233 17.92 -0.21 3.45
CA ALA A 233 18.24 -0.58 4.84
C ALA A 233 17.55 -1.88 5.24
N TYR A 234 16.25 -1.94 4.98
CA TYR A 234 15.36 -3.02 5.40
C TYR A 234 14.06 -2.98 4.60
N ILE A 235 13.38 -4.12 4.57
CA ILE A 235 12.08 -4.31 3.95
C ILE A 235 11.17 -4.98 4.97
N VAL A 236 9.99 -4.40 5.22
CA VAL A 236 8.93 -5.00 6.05
C VAL A 236 7.80 -5.43 5.13
N SER A 237 7.52 -6.73 5.05
CA SER A 237 6.38 -7.29 4.33
C SER A 237 5.36 -7.84 5.33
N ILE A 238 4.15 -7.28 5.34
CA ILE A 238 3.08 -7.66 6.28
C ILE A 238 1.99 -8.43 5.53
N GLY A 239 1.91 -9.73 5.80
CA GLY A 239 0.94 -10.64 5.19
C GLY A 239 -0.43 -10.64 5.87
N THR A 240 -1.45 -11.13 5.15
CA THR A 240 -2.82 -11.36 5.65
C THR A 240 -3.14 -12.85 5.90
N VAL A 241 -2.09 -13.66 6.12
CA VAL A 241 -2.10 -15.12 6.34
C VAL A 241 -2.50 -15.94 5.10
N LEU A 242 -1.84 -17.07 4.85
CA LEU A 242 -2.26 -18.03 3.83
C LEU A 242 -3.38 -18.92 4.39
N LYS A 243 -4.48 -19.09 3.64
CA LYS A 243 -5.43 -20.19 3.94
C LYS A 243 -4.66 -21.49 3.75
N ASN A 244 -4.41 -22.22 4.84
CA ASN A 244 -3.97 -23.60 4.76
C ASN A 244 -5.05 -24.38 4.00
N ARG A 245 -4.82 -24.70 2.72
CA ARG A 245 -5.67 -25.64 2.00
C ARG A 245 -5.39 -27.03 2.58
N ARG A 246 -6.23 -27.45 3.54
CA ARG A 246 -6.35 -28.82 4.10
C ARG A 246 -5.03 -29.59 4.25
N LEU A 247 -4.57 -29.75 5.49
CA LEU A 247 -3.68 -30.85 5.88
C LEU A 247 -4.47 -32.15 5.66
N TYR A 248 -4.30 -32.82 4.51
CA TYR A 248 -4.73 -34.20 4.37
C TYR A 248 -3.76 -35.05 5.18
N MET A 249 -4.09 -35.34 6.44
CA MET A 249 -3.47 -36.47 7.12
C MET A 249 -3.97 -37.75 6.43
N TYR A 250 -3.13 -38.30 5.57
CA TYR A 250 -3.29 -39.68 5.12
C TYR A 250 -2.92 -40.56 6.30
N LEU A 251 -3.93 -40.95 7.11
CA LEU A 251 -3.77 -42.07 8.01
C LEU A 251 -3.73 -43.32 7.13
N GLY A 252 -2.51 -43.71 6.75
CA GLY A 252 -2.28 -45.00 6.13
C GLY A 252 -2.78 -46.08 7.08
N SER A 253 -3.83 -46.79 6.68
CA SER A 253 -4.16 -48.09 7.25
C SER A 253 -3.03 -49.06 6.89
N GLY A 254 -2.09 -49.22 7.82
CA GLY A 254 -1.15 -50.33 7.84
C GLY A 254 -1.87 -51.58 8.35
N ASN A 255 -1.75 -52.65 7.58
CA ASN A 255 -2.34 -53.98 7.74
C ASN A 255 -2.30 -54.55 9.17
#